data_AF-A0A4Q3XFM5-F1
#
_entry.id   AF-A0A4Q3XFM5-F1
#
_cell.length_a   1.000
_cell.length_b   1.000
_cell.length_c   1.000
_cell.angle_alpha   90.00
_cell.angle_beta   90.00
_cell.angle_gamma   90.00
#
_symmetry.space_group_name_H-M   'P 1'
#
loop_
_entity.id
_entity.type
_entity.pdbx_description
1 polymer ?
#
loop_
_entity_poly.entity_id
_entity_poly.type
_entity_poly.pdbx_seq_one_letter_code
_entity_poly.pdbx_strand_id
1 'polypeptide(L)'
;MLKPLLALLALTAPVATLTAQTAPSPADPAPEDWRDIPDDEIMVITFKDGRQVFIRLAAKFAPGHVSNLRKIAMAHWWDDTSVYRVQENWVTQWGG
;
A
#
# COMPACT_ATOMS: atom_id res chain seq x y z
N MET A 1 -29.17 -47.20 -41.34
CA MET A 1 -29.77 -45.85 -41.23
C MET A 1 -29.61 -45.40 -39.79
N LEU A 2 -28.92 -44.28 -39.59
CA LEU A 2 -28.20 -43.87 -38.37
C LEU A 2 -29.16 -43.36 -37.27
N LYS A 3 -29.04 -43.88 -36.04
CA LYS A 3 -29.79 -43.44 -34.84
C LYS A 3 -29.34 -42.02 -34.41
N PRO A 4 -30.26 -41.16 -33.92
CA PRO A 4 -29.90 -39.84 -33.44
C PRO A 4 -29.31 -39.94 -32.03
N LEU A 5 -28.08 -39.45 -31.84
CA LEU A 5 -27.48 -39.29 -30.52
C LEU A 5 -27.83 -37.87 -30.04
N LEU A 6 -28.83 -37.74 -29.17
CA LEU A 6 -29.10 -36.49 -28.47
C LEU A 6 -27.94 -36.22 -27.48
N ALA A 7 -27.17 -35.17 -27.75
CA ALA A 7 -26.19 -34.65 -26.82
C ALA A 7 -26.90 -33.82 -25.74
N LEU A 8 -26.83 -34.30 -24.49
CA LEU A 8 -27.33 -33.59 -23.32
C LEU A 8 -26.27 -32.56 -22.89
N LEU A 9 -26.47 -31.28 -23.24
CA LEU A 9 -25.67 -30.18 -22.69
C LEU A 9 -26.08 -29.96 -21.22
N ALA A 10 -25.22 -30.34 -20.28
CA ALA A 10 -25.36 -29.96 -18.89
C ALA A 10 -24.90 -28.49 -18.72
N LEU A 11 -25.84 -27.58 -18.47
CA LEU A 11 -25.53 -26.23 -18.00
C LEU A 11 -25.14 -26.30 -16.52
N THR A 12 -23.84 -26.23 -16.22
CA THR A 12 -23.36 -25.97 -14.86
C THR A 12 -23.30 -24.45 -14.65
N ALA A 13 -24.32 -23.88 -14.01
CA ALA A 13 -24.27 -22.49 -13.57
C ALA A 13 -23.36 -22.38 -12.33
N PRO A 14 -22.46 -21.38 -12.24
CA PRO A 14 -21.67 -21.15 -11.04
C PRO A 14 -22.57 -20.62 -9.94
N VAL A 15 -22.63 -21.34 -8.81
CA VAL A 15 -23.29 -20.85 -7.60
C VAL A 15 -22.35 -19.84 -6.95
N ALA A 16 -22.74 -18.57 -6.95
CA ALA A 16 -22.03 -17.56 -6.17
C ALA A 16 -22.23 -17.87 -4.68
N THR A 17 -21.17 -18.26 -4.00
CA THR A 17 -21.14 -18.36 -2.54
C THR A 17 -21.27 -16.96 -1.94
N LEU A 18 -22.45 -16.64 -1.40
CA LEU A 18 -22.63 -15.52 -0.50
C LEU A 18 -21.86 -15.84 0.79
N THR A 19 -20.66 -15.28 0.95
CA THR A 19 -20.01 -15.25 2.25
C THR A 19 -20.88 -14.41 3.18
N ALA A 20 -21.47 -15.04 4.20
CA ALA A 20 -22.19 -14.32 5.23
C ALA A 20 -21.25 -13.29 5.86
N GLN A 21 -21.55 -12.02 5.67
CA GLN A 21 -20.77 -10.94 6.26
C GLN A 21 -21.04 -10.95 7.76
N THR A 22 -20.06 -11.41 8.53
CA THR A 22 -20.11 -11.39 9.99
C THR A 22 -20.41 -9.96 10.45
N ALA A 23 -21.39 -9.80 11.34
CA ALA A 23 -21.68 -8.50 11.93
C ALA A 23 -20.41 -7.97 12.63
N PRO A 24 -20.06 -6.68 12.46
CA PRO A 24 -18.86 -6.13 13.07
C PRO A 24 -18.94 -6.22 14.60
N SER A 25 -17.83 -6.60 15.22
CA SER A 25 -17.64 -6.59 16.66
C SER A 25 -17.36 -5.16 17.15
N PRO A 26 -17.58 -4.85 18.43
CA PRO A 26 -17.19 -3.55 19.00
C PRO A 26 -15.68 -3.22 18.92
N ALA A 27 -14.83 -4.21 18.63
CA ALA A 27 -13.40 -4.03 18.45
C ALA A 27 -13.01 -3.80 16.98
N ASP A 28 -13.94 -3.98 16.04
CA ASP A 28 -13.67 -3.80 14.63
C ASP A 28 -13.63 -2.29 14.32
N PRO A 29 -12.66 -1.82 13.51
CA PRO A 29 -12.56 -0.42 13.18
C PRO A 29 -13.77 0.02 12.35
N ALA A 30 -14.38 1.14 12.74
CA ALA A 30 -15.43 1.79 11.98
C ALA A 30 -14.84 2.82 11.00
N PRO A 31 -15.52 3.17 9.90
CA PRO A 31 -15.04 4.19 8.97
C PRO A 31 -14.64 5.52 9.65
N GLU A 32 -15.35 5.91 10.70
CA GLU A 32 -15.10 7.11 11.49
C GLU A 32 -13.84 7.07 12.38
N ASP A 33 -13.24 5.89 12.60
CA ASP A 33 -11.96 5.75 13.32
C ASP A 33 -10.78 6.19 12.45
N TRP A 34 -10.96 6.17 11.13
CA TRP A 34 -9.95 6.54 10.17
C TRP A 34 -9.87 8.07 10.00
N ARG A 35 -8.68 8.53 9.68
CA ARG A 35 -8.40 9.94 9.40
C ARG A 35 -7.53 10.01 8.16
N ASP A 36 -7.91 10.90 7.25
CA ASP A 36 -7.08 11.21 6.10
C ASP A 36 -5.75 11.82 6.56
N ILE A 37 -4.68 11.46 5.86
CA ILE A 37 -3.38 12.08 6.06
C ILE A 37 -3.27 13.19 5.02
N PRO A 38 -2.98 14.44 5.40
CA PRO A 38 -2.74 15.51 4.44
C PRO A 38 -1.63 15.14 3.47
N ASP A 39 -1.84 15.38 2.17
CA ASP A 39 -0.87 15.01 1.13
C ASP A 39 0.49 15.67 1.34
N ASP A 40 0.53 16.88 1.90
CA ASP A 40 1.77 17.61 2.20
C ASP A 40 2.54 17.04 3.42
N GLU A 41 1.97 16.05 4.11
CA GLU A 41 2.63 15.27 5.16
C GLU A 41 3.18 13.94 4.64
N ILE A 42 3.00 13.56 3.37
CA ILE A 42 3.50 12.29 2.85
C ILE A 42 4.74 12.49 1.98
N MET A 43 5.84 11.86 2.39
CA MET A 43 7.02 11.67 1.53
C MET A 43 6.97 10.28 0.90
N VAL A 44 7.15 10.22 -0.42
CA VAL A 44 7.15 8.97 -1.18
C VAL A 44 8.56 8.65 -1.65
N ILE A 45 9.07 7.48 -1.27
CA ILE A 45 10.31 6.92 -1.82
C ILE A 45 9.91 5.89 -2.86
N THR A 46 10.34 6.09 -4.11
CA THR A 46 10.09 5.14 -5.22
C THR A 46 11.38 4.42 -5.57
N PHE A 47 11.36 3.09 -5.53
CA PHE A 47 12.49 2.26 -5.93
C PHE A 47 12.47 2.01 -7.44
N LYS A 48 13.62 1.58 -7.99
CA LYS A 48 13.80 1.32 -9.43
C LYS A 48 12.80 0.31 -10.01
N ASP A 49 12.32 -0.62 -9.20
CA ASP A 49 11.33 -1.64 -9.59
C ASP A 49 9.87 -1.17 -9.42
N GLY A 50 9.66 0.12 -9.11
CA GLY A 50 8.34 0.73 -8.94
C GLY A 50 7.73 0.53 -7.56
N ARG A 51 8.37 -0.21 -6.65
CA ARG A 51 7.89 -0.31 -5.26
C ARG A 51 7.99 1.05 -4.57
N GLN A 52 7.05 1.31 -3.67
CA GLN A 52 6.97 2.59 -2.96
C GLN A 52 6.95 2.38 -1.45
N VAL A 53 7.60 3.31 -0.74
CA VAL A 53 7.49 3.47 0.71
C VAL A 53 6.94 4.86 0.98
N PHE A 54 5.87 4.91 1.77
CA PHE A 54 5.18 6.14 2.16
C PHE A 54 5.54 6.46 3.61
N ILE A 55 6.08 7.65 3.85
CA ILE A 55 6.52 8.11 5.17
C ILE A 55 5.71 9.35 5.53
N ARG A 56 4.92 9.28 6.60
CA ARG A 56 4.26 10.45 7.15
C ARG A 56 5.25 11.32 7.93
N LEU A 57 5.34 12.58 7.56
CA LEU A 57 6.19 13.61 8.17
C LEU A 57 5.51 14.18 9.42
N ALA A 58 6.18 14.11 10.56
CA ALA A 58 5.59 14.48 11.85
C ALA A 58 6.05 15.87 12.31
N ALA A 59 5.61 16.92 11.61
CA ALA A 59 6.07 18.30 11.83
C ALA A 59 5.81 18.84 13.24
N LYS A 60 4.76 18.35 13.90
CA LYS A 60 4.44 18.68 15.30
C LYS A 60 5.57 18.33 16.28
N PHE A 61 6.32 17.27 16.00
CA PHE A 61 7.40 16.80 16.87
C PHE A 61 8.77 17.29 16.43
N ALA A 62 9.00 17.41 15.12
CA ALA A 62 10.31 17.74 14.57
C ALA A 62 10.22 18.77 13.43
N PRO A 63 9.76 20.01 13.70
CA PRO A 63 9.44 20.98 12.66
C PRO A 63 10.65 21.35 11.78
N GLY A 64 11.83 21.52 12.40
CA GLY A 64 13.06 21.81 11.67
C GLY A 64 13.49 20.67 10.74
N HIS A 65 13.37 19.42 11.19
CA HIS A 65 13.71 18.24 10.39
C HIS A 65 12.76 18.09 9.20
N VAL A 66 11.45 18.23 9.43
CA VAL A 66 10.45 18.14 8.36
C VAL A 66 10.65 19.26 7.33
N SER A 67 10.95 20.49 7.76
CA SER A 67 11.29 21.58 6.85
C SER A 67 12.50 21.25 5.98
N ASN A 68 13.55 20.65 6.55
CA ASN A 68 14.73 20.24 5.78
C ASN A 68 14.43 19.09 4.82
N LEU A 69 13.71 18.05 5.27
CA LEU A 69 13.31 16.92 4.43
C LEU A 69 12.51 17.39 3.20
N ARG A 70 11.57 18.32 3.38
CA ARG A 70 10.81 18.91 2.27
C ARG A 70 11.73 19.56 1.23
N LYS A 71 12.74 20.33 1.67
CA LYS A 71 13.71 20.97 0.77
C LYS A 71 14.54 19.93 0.00
N ILE A 72 15.06 18.92 0.69
CA ILE A 72 15.89 17.88 0.07
C ILE A 72 15.06 17.06 -0.94
N ALA A 73 13.81 16.71 -0.59
CA ALA A 73 12.89 16.01 -1.49
C ALA A 73 12.55 16.82 -2.74
N MET A 74 12.19 18.10 -2.59
CA MET A 74 11.91 19.00 -3.73
C MET A 74 13.14 19.25 -4.61
N ALA A 75 14.35 19.11 -4.06
CA ALA A 75 15.60 19.20 -4.80
C ALA A 75 16.00 17.90 -5.50
N HIS A 76 15.18 16.83 -5.42
CA HIS A 76 15.48 15.53 -6.03
C HIS A 76 16.84 14.95 -5.60
N TRP A 77 17.29 15.29 -4.39
CA TRP A 77 18.67 15.03 -3.98
C TRP A 77 18.99 13.53 -3.81
N TRP A 78 17.98 12.72 -3.50
CA TRP A 78 18.13 11.27 -3.35
C TRP A 78 17.93 10.49 -4.65
N ASP A 79 17.60 11.16 -5.76
CA ASP A 79 17.44 10.48 -7.03
C ASP A 79 18.78 9.83 -7.43
N ASP A 80 18.70 8.61 -7.96
CA ASP A 80 19.85 7.75 -8.28
C ASP A 80 20.79 7.38 -7.10
N THR A 81 20.41 7.69 -5.84
CA THR A 81 21.12 7.20 -4.65
C THR A 81 20.72 5.77 -4.28
N SER A 82 21.32 5.23 -3.21
CA SER A 82 21.08 3.86 -2.77
C SER A 82 20.85 3.76 -1.26
N VAL A 83 20.15 2.71 -0.85
CA VAL A 83 20.20 2.23 0.54
C VAL A 83 21.52 1.48 0.71
N TYR A 84 22.56 2.19 1.16
CA TYR A 84 23.92 1.65 1.20
C TYR A 84 24.20 0.80 2.45
N ARG A 85 23.32 0.82 3.47
CA ARG A 85 23.46 -0.01 4.66
C ARG A 85 22.13 -0.64 5.05
N VAL A 86 22.16 -1.96 5.18
CA VAL A 86 21.04 -2.79 5.63
C VAL A 86 21.55 -3.67 6.75
N GLN A 87 20.93 -3.59 7.92
CA GLN A 87 21.22 -4.49 9.01
C GLN A 87 19.95 -5.14 9.53
N GLU A 88 19.96 -6.47 9.49
CA GLU A 88 18.86 -7.32 9.92
C GLU A 88 18.45 -7.02 11.37
N ASN A 89 17.14 -6.96 11.63
CA ASN A 89 16.57 -6.62 12.94
C ASN A 89 17.11 -5.30 13.55
N TRP A 90 17.53 -4.35 12.70
CA TRP A 90 18.01 -3.04 13.12
C TRP A 90 17.44 -1.95 12.21
N VAL A 91 18.26 -1.35 11.34
CA VAL A 91 17.82 -0.29 10.44
C VAL A 91 18.40 -0.45 9.04
N THR A 92 17.65 0.09 8.08
CA THR A 92 18.19 0.48 6.79
C THR A 92 18.56 1.96 6.84
N GLN A 93 19.67 2.30 6.21
CA GLN A 93 20.16 3.67 6.12
C GLN A 93 20.45 4.02 4.67
N TRP A 94 20.03 5.22 4.31
CA TRP A 94 20.19 5.83 3.00
C TRP A 94 20.44 7.33 3.17
N GLY A 95 20.74 7.99 2.07
CA GLY A 95 21.16 9.38 2.03
C GLY A 95 22.52 9.52 1.39
N GLY A 96 23.27 10.52 1.85
CA GLY A 96 24.65 10.79 1.45
C GLY A 96 25.42 11.40 2.61
#